data_AF-A0A1Q6QNB1-F1
#
_entry.id   AF-A0A1Q6QNB1-F1
#
_cell.length_a   1.000
_cell.length_b   1.000
_cell.length_c   1.000
_cell.angle_alpha   90.00
_cell.angle_beta   90.00
_cell.angle_gamma   90.00
#
_symmetry.space_group_name_H-M   'P 1'
#
loop_
_entity.id
_entity.type
_entity.pdbx_description
1 polymer ?
#
loop_
_entity_poly.entity_id
_entity_poly.type
_entity_poly.pdbx_seq_one_letter_code
_entity_poly.pdbx_strand_id
1 'polypeptide(L)'
;MAALLVLAMALCGGCAPQERQEMGEPPETAWTPPEPSAAPPGPEEPAVMEFPQPASGVLQCLKSRDGRCLAVYRMDTGACEAVLYDLEDGELLGLQTLPDGQYEAALLPDGTVALLDEKRGQTFWYDGGLTQIQRQEEGWGSQWLLEDTGYLWALDETGLVRRVHLCDGVRQEYQLPEGEEHALVGFGQDRLLIWSAGEEETTAWLDWRTGELLPDRAWDNAALLWQTGNAAVYTGQEELLVRPLGAEAVYRFPGQETSTLRDMTDRQALLASEDGRLEIWDLWSPRRWSRLAPQCVGAALTEESLVYALYTEGATRLYRWDYRQEEPEETGCERLTIRDLEARNRATAAAVGRRTGIQVYYGQSGADFNGGCASGYVGRTEENPVTIYLALEAVNRFTERYPQGMFQEMVTAPVERLELYLSGALSPDGTGSVAAVYGFTAKLDTVRIVVMNLDLLETRSQAYLEQSLAHEFMHVMEDRIEACFREDGIDYLAYWEYFTPGEGAYFYSYFDESGVEVHDPAYTVAGKDLDEGEVWFLDSYSRSYPLEDRGRILEYLYAGEEGAYAQAFHETHIRDKAQYLCAVIRACFPSCAGADRLPWETLVDPVPFSRYQEAVMTFQPLAKG
;
A
#
# COMPACT_ATOMS: atom_id res chain seq x y z
N MET A 1 -12.12 -16.95 15.65
CA MET A 1 -11.89 -18.41 15.80
C MET A 1 -11.49 -18.94 14.43
N ALA A 2 -10.19 -19.09 14.21
CA ALA A 2 -9.54 -20.40 14.05
C ALA A 2 -9.89 -21.02 12.69
N ALA A 3 -9.11 -20.72 11.64
CA ALA A 3 -7.87 -21.42 11.28
C ALA A 3 -8.13 -22.75 10.55
N LEU A 4 -7.28 -22.97 9.53
CA LEU A 4 -7.01 -24.21 8.78
C LEU A 4 -7.78 -24.43 7.47
N LEU A 5 -7.04 -24.32 6.37
CA LEU A 5 -6.94 -25.23 5.20
C LEU A 5 -6.20 -24.41 4.13
N VAL A 6 -5.03 -24.77 3.60
CA VAL A 6 -4.73 -26.02 2.90
C VAL A 6 -3.21 -26.28 2.90
N LEU A 7 -2.84 -27.54 3.14
CA LEU A 7 -1.54 -28.13 2.83
C LEU A 7 -1.81 -29.33 1.90
N ALA A 8 -0.82 -29.67 1.06
CA ALA A 8 -0.66 -30.90 0.24
C ALA A 8 -1.05 -30.74 -1.25
N MET A 9 -0.36 -31.25 -2.27
CA MET A 9 0.79 -32.16 -2.44
C MET A 9 1.43 -31.90 -3.82
N ALA A 10 2.71 -32.24 -4.01
CA ALA A 10 3.24 -32.61 -5.33
C ALA A 10 4.09 -33.90 -5.22
N LEU A 11 3.77 -34.86 -6.09
CA LEU A 11 4.31 -36.21 -6.17
C LEU A 11 5.09 -36.38 -7.48
N CYS A 12 6.14 -37.18 -7.40
CA CYS A 12 6.70 -38.09 -8.42
C CYS A 12 7.78 -37.64 -9.43
N GLY A 13 8.86 -38.44 -9.42
CA GLY A 13 9.76 -38.77 -10.54
C GLY A 13 11.21 -38.34 -10.29
N GLY A 14 12.26 -39.15 -10.26
CA GLY A 14 12.49 -40.56 -10.59
C GLY A 14 14.01 -40.76 -10.78
N CYS A 15 14.57 -41.75 -10.09
CA CYS A 15 15.95 -42.29 -10.16
C CYS A 15 16.45 -42.56 -11.61
N ALA A 16 17.73 -42.68 -11.97
CA ALA A 16 19.06 -42.63 -11.34
C ALA A 16 20.14 -42.62 -12.49
N PRO A 17 21.33 -43.27 -12.42
CA PRO A 17 22.64 -42.61 -12.36
C PRO A 17 23.64 -43.02 -13.49
N GLN A 18 24.90 -42.58 -13.34
CA GLN A 18 26.13 -43.14 -13.97
C GLN A 18 26.30 -42.80 -15.48
N GLU A 19 27.49 -42.46 -16.00
CA GLU A 19 28.77 -43.15 -15.89
C GLU A 19 29.98 -42.21 -16.08
N ARG A 20 31.09 -42.66 -15.49
CA ARG A 20 32.47 -42.19 -15.71
C ARG A 20 32.90 -42.40 -17.15
N GLN A 21 33.74 -41.51 -17.67
CA GLN A 21 34.81 -41.92 -18.59
C GLN A 21 36.12 -41.21 -18.24
N GLU A 22 37.15 -42.05 -18.16
CA GLU A 22 38.52 -41.79 -17.77
C GLU A 22 39.39 -41.26 -18.91
N MET A 23 40.39 -40.49 -18.48
CA MET A 23 41.77 -40.42 -19.00
C MET A 23 42.07 -39.81 -20.38
N GLY A 24 42.79 -38.70 -20.31
CA GLY A 24 43.79 -38.28 -21.29
C GLY A 24 44.68 -37.20 -20.68
N GLU A 25 45.85 -37.57 -20.16
CA GLU A 25 46.88 -36.64 -19.69
C GLU A 25 47.63 -35.96 -20.87
N PRO A 26 48.25 -34.78 -20.63
CA PRO A 26 48.54 -33.75 -21.62
C PRO A 26 50.03 -33.73 -22.07
N PRO A 27 50.43 -32.88 -23.03
CA PRO A 27 51.84 -32.60 -23.28
C PRO A 27 52.37 -31.45 -22.40
N GLU A 28 53.56 -31.68 -21.87
CA GLU A 28 54.37 -30.81 -21.01
C GLU A 28 54.74 -29.46 -21.66
N THR A 29 54.58 -28.38 -20.90
CA THR A 29 55.26 -27.10 -21.17
C THR A 29 55.86 -26.54 -19.88
N ALA A 30 57.19 -26.47 -19.88
CA ALA A 30 58.11 -25.58 -19.17
C ALA A 30 57.79 -25.21 -17.71
N TRP A 31 58.56 -25.81 -16.80
CA TRP A 31 58.61 -25.47 -15.39
C TRP A 31 59.40 -24.17 -15.16
N THR A 32 58.71 -23.11 -14.75
CA THR A 32 59.28 -21.93 -14.05
C THR A 32 58.83 -22.00 -12.59
N PRO A 33 59.73 -21.87 -11.59
CA PRO A 33 59.33 -21.94 -10.20
C PRO A 33 58.47 -20.70 -9.86
N PRO A 34 57.23 -20.86 -9.37
CA PRO A 34 56.49 -19.76 -8.79
C PRO A 34 57.13 -19.39 -7.44
N GLU A 35 57.15 -18.09 -7.14
CA GLU A 35 57.41 -17.54 -5.82
C GLU A 35 56.58 -18.25 -4.74
N PRO A 36 57.01 -18.29 -3.47
CA PRO A 36 56.26 -18.95 -2.41
C PRO A 36 54.82 -18.43 -2.40
N SER A 37 53.91 -19.31 -2.82
CA SER A 37 52.46 -19.13 -2.73
C SER A 37 52.16 -18.56 -1.36
N ALA A 38 51.47 -17.41 -1.33
CA ALA A 38 50.69 -17.05 -0.16
C ALA A 38 49.93 -18.31 0.28
N ALA A 39 49.92 -18.57 1.59
CA ALA A 39 49.11 -19.65 2.14
C ALA A 39 47.71 -19.57 1.51
N PRO A 40 47.08 -20.72 1.16
CA PRO A 40 45.70 -20.67 0.72
C PRO A 40 44.92 -19.85 1.75
N PRO A 41 44.03 -18.92 1.32
CA PRO A 41 43.12 -18.31 2.28
C PRO A 41 42.52 -19.46 3.09
N GLY A 42 42.46 -19.28 4.42
CA GLY A 42 41.80 -20.24 5.28
C GLY A 42 40.41 -20.58 4.75
N PRO A 43 39.77 -21.67 5.21
CA PRO A 43 38.41 -21.98 4.78
C PRO A 43 37.57 -20.70 4.84
N GLU A 44 37.03 -20.27 3.69
CA GLU A 44 36.13 -19.12 3.62
C GLU A 44 35.03 -19.38 4.65
N GLU A 45 34.90 -18.47 5.63
CA GLU A 45 33.85 -18.59 6.62
C GLU A 45 32.51 -18.61 5.89
N PRO A 46 31.57 -19.47 6.29
CA PRO A 46 30.27 -19.49 5.65
C PRO A 46 29.61 -18.12 5.82
N ALA A 47 29.07 -17.57 4.74
CA ALA A 47 28.33 -16.30 4.75
C ALA A 47 27.15 -16.30 5.73
N VAL A 48 26.72 -17.48 6.20
CA VAL A 48 25.74 -17.62 7.28
C VAL A 48 26.28 -18.43 8.45
N MET A 49 26.06 -17.90 9.65
CA MET A 49 26.36 -18.53 10.93
C MET A 49 25.08 -18.68 11.76
N GLU A 50 24.88 -19.85 12.37
CA GLU A 50 23.80 -20.11 13.34
C GLU A 50 24.33 -19.82 14.75
N PHE A 51 23.62 -18.99 15.51
CA PHE A 51 24.00 -18.69 16.89
C PHE A 51 23.76 -19.90 17.80
N PRO A 52 24.58 -20.09 18.85
CA PRO A 52 24.27 -21.03 19.91
C PRO A 52 22.89 -20.73 20.50
N GLN A 53 22.10 -21.75 20.84
CA GLN A 53 20.78 -21.58 21.44
C GLN A 53 20.77 -21.91 22.94
N PRO A 54 21.06 -20.93 23.82
CA PRO A 54 20.91 -21.11 25.26
C PRO A 54 19.44 -20.98 25.72
N ALA A 55 18.58 -20.36 24.90
CA ALA A 55 17.16 -20.13 25.16
C ALA A 55 16.28 -20.76 24.05
N SER A 56 15.10 -21.25 24.41
CA SER A 56 14.11 -21.83 23.49
C SER A 56 12.72 -21.28 23.81
N GLY A 57 12.26 -20.35 22.97
CA GLY A 57 10.97 -19.70 23.14
C GLY A 57 10.57 -18.90 21.90
N VAL A 58 9.47 -18.15 22.02
CA VAL A 58 9.01 -17.22 20.99
C VAL A 58 9.77 -15.91 21.14
N LEU A 59 10.39 -15.44 20.05
CA LEU A 59 11.09 -14.15 20.05
C LEU A 59 10.12 -12.99 20.31
N GLN A 60 10.47 -12.12 21.26
CA GLN A 60 9.76 -10.86 21.53
C GLN A 60 10.44 -9.68 20.83
N CYS A 61 11.77 -9.58 20.94
CA CYS A 61 12.54 -8.53 20.28
C CYS A 61 13.94 -9.01 19.90
N LEU A 62 14.47 -8.40 18.83
CA LEU A 62 15.82 -8.63 18.31
C LEU A 62 16.44 -7.28 17.98
N LYS A 63 17.63 -7.01 18.53
CA LYS A 63 18.39 -5.78 18.30
C LYS A 63 19.84 -6.09 18.04
N SER A 64 20.49 -5.23 17.25
CA SER A 64 21.92 -5.34 16.95
C SER A 64 22.58 -3.97 16.96
N ARG A 65 23.79 -3.90 17.52
CA ARG A 65 24.60 -2.68 17.56
C ARG A 65 26.06 -2.97 17.91
N ASP A 66 26.98 -2.27 17.26
CA ASP A 66 28.41 -2.24 17.62
C ASP A 66 28.98 -3.66 17.83
N GLY A 67 28.72 -4.56 16.88
CA GLY A 67 29.20 -5.95 16.95
C GLY A 67 28.46 -6.84 17.96
N ARG A 68 27.32 -6.43 18.51
CA ARG A 68 26.55 -7.24 19.48
C ARG A 68 25.11 -7.44 19.03
N CYS A 69 24.53 -8.57 19.44
CA CYS A 69 23.13 -8.92 19.20
C CYS A 69 22.43 -9.25 20.51
N LEU A 70 21.28 -8.62 20.74
CA LEU A 70 20.41 -8.89 21.88
C LEU A 70 19.11 -9.49 21.38
N ALA A 71 18.73 -10.64 21.95
CA ALA A 71 17.49 -11.31 21.67
C ALA A 71 16.74 -11.57 22.97
N VAL A 72 15.43 -11.28 23.01
CA VAL A 72 14.58 -11.58 24.16
C VAL A 72 13.51 -12.58 23.75
N TYR A 73 13.40 -13.67 24.51
CA TYR A 73 12.46 -14.77 24.24
C TYR A 73 11.41 -14.83 25.33
N ARG A 74 10.17 -15.14 24.94
CA ARG A 74 9.13 -15.64 25.84
C ARG A 74 9.21 -17.16 25.88
N MET A 75 9.38 -17.70 27.07
CA MET A 75 9.44 -19.13 27.30
C MET A 75 8.04 -19.70 27.54
N ASP A 76 7.84 -20.99 27.29
CA ASP A 76 6.57 -21.69 27.57
C ASP A 76 6.17 -21.65 29.05
N THR A 77 7.14 -21.45 29.94
CA THR A 77 6.94 -21.30 31.38
C THR A 77 6.31 -19.97 31.77
N GLY A 78 6.21 -19.02 30.82
CA GLY A 78 5.79 -17.63 31.05
C GLY A 78 6.95 -16.71 31.43
N ALA A 79 8.12 -17.23 31.83
CA ALA A 79 9.30 -16.39 32.03
C ALA A 79 9.85 -15.86 30.70
N CYS A 80 10.67 -14.81 30.74
CA CYS A 80 11.40 -14.33 29.57
C CYS A 80 12.89 -14.54 29.75
N GLU A 81 13.63 -14.67 28.66
CA GLU A 81 15.10 -14.77 28.68
C GLU A 81 15.69 -13.74 27.73
N ALA A 82 16.55 -12.87 28.24
CA ALA A 82 17.36 -11.97 27.43
C ALA A 82 18.74 -12.59 27.23
N VAL A 83 19.19 -12.64 25.98
CA VAL A 83 20.44 -13.26 25.58
C VAL A 83 21.24 -12.29 24.71
N LEU A 84 22.49 -12.06 25.11
CA LEU A 84 23.42 -11.16 24.42
C LEU A 84 24.54 -11.97 23.77
N TYR A 85 24.77 -11.75 22.49
CA TYR A 85 25.81 -12.41 21.70
C TYR A 85 26.79 -11.41 21.12
N ASP A 86 28.01 -11.88 20.89
CA ASP A 86 28.94 -11.25 19.95
C ASP A 86 28.52 -11.59 18.52
N LEU A 87 28.48 -10.60 17.63
CA LEU A 87 28.07 -10.78 16.25
C LEU A 87 29.15 -11.42 15.40
N GLU A 88 30.44 -11.28 15.72
CA GLU A 88 31.56 -11.74 14.90
C GLU A 88 31.74 -13.26 14.99
N ASP A 89 31.65 -13.83 16.18
CA ASP A 89 31.85 -15.27 16.38
C ASP A 89 30.65 -16.01 16.98
N GLY A 90 29.59 -15.29 17.36
CA GLY A 90 28.39 -15.85 17.96
C GLY A 90 28.57 -16.21 19.43
N GLU A 91 29.66 -15.79 20.10
CA GLU A 91 29.92 -16.07 21.50
C GLU A 91 28.80 -15.50 22.39
N LEU A 92 28.38 -16.29 23.38
CA LEU A 92 27.44 -15.85 24.39
C LEU A 92 28.13 -14.87 25.35
N LEU A 93 27.77 -13.60 25.28
CA LEU A 93 28.29 -12.55 26.16
C LEU A 93 27.53 -12.49 27.49
N GLY A 94 26.22 -12.77 27.48
CA GLY A 94 25.39 -12.69 28.68
C GLY A 94 24.01 -13.30 28.53
N LEU A 95 23.42 -13.72 29.67
CA LEU A 95 22.09 -14.30 29.73
C LEU A 95 21.39 -13.90 31.04
N GLN A 96 20.13 -13.48 30.95
CA GLN A 96 19.31 -13.12 32.11
C GLN A 96 17.91 -13.71 32.00
N THR A 97 17.45 -14.30 33.10
CA THR A 97 16.04 -14.69 33.26
C THR A 97 15.25 -13.52 33.81
N LEU A 98 14.23 -13.12 33.05
CA LEU A 98 13.32 -12.04 33.36
C LEU A 98 11.96 -12.63 33.78
N PRO A 99 11.18 -11.90 34.60
CA PRO A 99 9.82 -12.32 34.95
C PRO A 99 8.90 -12.35 33.72
N ASP A 100 7.69 -12.89 33.89
CA ASP A 100 6.64 -12.78 32.85
C ASP A 100 6.34 -11.32 32.55
N GLY A 101 6.39 -10.97 31.27
CA GLY A 101 6.30 -9.61 30.77
C GLY A 101 6.35 -9.56 29.24
N GLN A 102 6.15 -8.34 28.73
CA GLN A 102 6.38 -8.00 27.33
C GLN A 102 7.54 -7.02 27.29
N TYR A 103 8.63 -7.40 26.63
CA TYR A 103 9.90 -6.70 26.70
C TYR A 103 10.29 -6.08 25.38
N GLU A 104 10.47 -4.76 25.39
CA GLU A 104 11.33 -4.08 24.42
C GLU A 104 12.76 -4.00 24.93
N ALA A 105 13.69 -3.85 24.01
CA ALA A 105 15.11 -3.80 24.32
C ALA A 105 15.85 -2.82 23.43
N ALA A 106 16.98 -2.29 23.92
CA ALA A 106 17.99 -1.65 23.08
C ALA A 106 19.41 -1.88 23.60
N LEU A 107 20.34 -1.81 22.64
CA LEU A 107 21.77 -1.73 22.89
C LEU A 107 22.20 -0.27 22.81
N LEU A 108 22.66 0.27 23.94
CA LEU A 108 23.03 1.68 24.06
C LEU A 108 24.45 1.96 23.55
N PRO A 109 24.76 3.21 23.14
CA PRO A 109 26.08 3.57 22.58
C PRO A 109 27.26 3.33 23.55
N ASP A 110 27.01 3.37 24.85
CA ASP A 110 28.01 3.18 25.90
C ASP A 110 28.27 1.71 26.25
N GLY A 111 27.57 0.77 25.59
CA GLY A 111 27.65 -0.65 25.88
C GLY A 111 26.47 -1.17 26.70
N THR A 112 25.71 -0.33 27.38
CA THR A 112 24.65 -0.73 28.32
C THR A 112 23.49 -1.42 27.60
N VAL A 113 22.85 -2.39 28.27
CA VAL A 113 21.63 -3.06 27.77
C VAL A 113 20.42 -2.50 28.51
N ALA A 114 19.48 -1.91 27.78
CA ALA A 114 18.22 -1.44 28.32
C ALA A 114 17.10 -2.45 28.00
N LEU A 115 16.32 -2.84 29.02
CA LEU A 115 15.15 -3.71 28.90
C LEU A 115 13.93 -3.01 29.51
N LEU A 116 12.87 -2.85 28.73
CA LEU A 116 11.61 -2.23 29.15
C LEU A 116 10.51 -3.29 29.24
N ASP A 117 10.00 -3.52 30.44
CA ASP A 117 8.78 -4.31 30.68
C ASP A 117 7.55 -3.43 30.44
N GLU A 118 6.94 -3.51 29.27
CA GLU A 118 5.77 -2.72 28.88
C GLU A 118 4.55 -3.02 29.76
N LYS A 119 4.44 -4.26 30.26
CA LYS A 119 3.29 -4.68 31.09
C LYS A 119 3.31 -4.01 32.46
N ARG A 120 4.50 -3.69 32.97
CA ARG A 120 4.69 -3.06 34.28
C ARG A 120 5.16 -1.62 34.18
N GLY A 121 5.49 -1.16 32.97
CA GLY A 121 6.26 0.05 32.73
C GLY A 121 7.51 0.07 33.59
N GLN A 122 8.37 -0.94 33.55
CA GLN A 122 9.61 -0.95 34.35
C GLN A 122 10.82 -1.07 33.43
N THR A 123 11.82 -0.21 33.64
CA THR A 123 13.06 -0.25 32.86
C THR A 123 14.22 -0.75 33.72
N PHE A 124 14.96 -1.70 33.16
CA PHE A 124 16.16 -2.28 33.74
C PHE A 124 17.36 -1.96 32.86
N TRP A 125 18.42 -1.43 33.47
CA TRP A 125 19.69 -1.18 32.78
C TRP A 125 20.72 -2.16 33.29
N TYR A 126 21.20 -2.99 32.39
CA TYR A 126 22.29 -3.91 32.68
C TYR A 126 23.60 -3.36 32.12
N ASP A 127 24.69 -3.74 32.78
CA ASP A 127 26.01 -3.56 32.21
C ASP A 127 26.15 -4.22 30.83
N GLY A 128 27.22 -3.89 30.10
CA GLY A 128 27.37 -4.34 28.73
C GLY A 128 27.57 -5.84 28.53
N GLY A 129 27.72 -6.61 29.61
CA GLY A 129 27.71 -8.07 29.60
C GLY A 129 26.37 -8.69 30.01
N LEU A 130 25.32 -7.88 30.20
CA LEU A 130 24.00 -8.35 30.66
C LEU A 130 24.11 -9.15 31.99
N THR A 131 24.98 -8.74 32.92
CA THR A 131 25.27 -9.49 34.16
C THR A 131 24.71 -8.82 35.41
N GLN A 132 24.77 -7.48 35.48
CA GLN A 132 24.39 -6.72 36.67
C GLN A 132 23.48 -5.56 36.30
N ILE A 133 22.38 -5.44 37.04
CA ILE A 133 21.51 -4.27 36.97
C ILE A 133 22.27 -3.08 37.58
N GLN A 134 22.61 -2.11 36.74
CA GLN A 134 23.24 -0.85 37.13
C GLN A 134 22.21 0.17 37.63
N ARG A 135 21.00 0.13 37.07
CA ARG A 135 19.89 1.03 37.40
C ARG A 135 18.56 0.31 37.20
N GLN A 136 17.56 0.73 37.95
CA GLN A 136 16.16 0.34 37.75
C GLN A 136 15.29 1.56 38.01
N GLU A 137 14.26 1.74 37.19
CA GLU A 137 13.31 2.85 37.31
C GLU A 137 11.91 2.31 37.03
N GLU A 138 10.96 2.80 37.81
CA GLU A 138 9.55 2.70 37.47
C GLU A 138 9.26 3.70 36.35
N GLY A 139 8.58 3.23 35.33
CA GLY A 139 8.30 3.91 34.09
C GLY A 139 7.22 4.97 34.25
N TRP A 140 7.26 5.93 33.35
CA TRP A 140 6.48 7.15 33.42
C TRP A 140 5.53 7.25 32.23
N GLY A 141 4.49 6.41 32.19
CA GLY A 141 3.47 6.55 31.17
C GLY A 141 2.68 5.31 30.83
N SER A 142 1.86 5.44 29.81
CA SER A 142 1.03 4.42 29.17
C SER A 142 1.63 3.92 27.85
N GLN A 143 2.56 4.68 27.25
CA GLN A 143 3.26 4.31 26.02
C GLN A 143 4.74 4.70 26.10
N TRP A 144 5.59 3.95 25.40
CA TRP A 144 7.03 4.18 25.33
C TRP A 144 7.55 3.96 23.91
N LEU A 145 8.62 4.67 23.56
CA LEU A 145 9.43 4.37 22.38
C LEU A 145 10.91 4.53 22.74
N LEU A 146 11.75 3.59 22.30
CA LEU A 146 13.18 3.59 22.57
C LEU A 146 13.97 3.91 21.30
N GLU A 147 14.67 5.04 21.33
CA GLU A 147 15.52 5.51 20.22
C GLU A 147 16.89 4.83 20.27
N ASP A 148 17.44 4.47 19.11
CA ASP A 148 18.77 3.86 19.02
C ASP A 148 19.88 4.77 19.55
N THR A 149 19.70 6.09 19.60
CA THR A 149 20.66 7.00 20.23
C THR A 149 20.71 6.87 21.77
N GLY A 150 19.80 6.09 22.35
CA GLY A 150 19.71 5.84 23.78
C GLY A 150 18.77 6.80 24.51
N TYR A 151 17.83 7.41 23.80
CA TYR A 151 16.74 8.17 24.42
C TYR A 151 15.49 7.31 24.58
N LEU A 152 14.98 7.24 25.80
CA LEU A 152 13.66 6.70 26.08
C LEU A 152 12.63 7.83 26.05
N TRP A 153 11.60 7.64 25.26
CA TRP A 153 10.43 8.49 25.20
C TRP A 153 9.27 7.80 25.90
N ALA A 154 8.53 8.54 26.71
CA ALA A 154 7.36 8.03 27.41
C ALA A 154 6.25 9.06 27.36
N LEU A 155 5.02 8.59 27.14
CA LEU A 155 3.80 9.40 27.15
C LEU A 155 2.89 8.86 28.24
N ASP A 156 2.39 9.75 29.10
CA ASP A 156 1.36 9.38 30.08
C ASP A 156 -0.05 9.80 29.67
N GLU A 157 -1.04 9.29 30.41
CA GLU A 157 -2.47 9.54 30.18
C GLU A 157 -2.87 11.03 30.28
N THR A 158 -1.98 11.90 30.77
CA THR A 158 -2.21 13.35 30.87
C THR A 158 -1.63 14.13 29.70
N GLY A 159 -1.04 13.46 28.70
CA GLY A 159 -0.37 14.10 27.58
C GLY A 159 1.05 14.58 27.90
N LEU A 160 1.64 14.18 29.03
CA LEU A 160 3.02 14.56 29.37
C LEU A 160 4.01 13.61 28.70
N VAL A 161 4.76 14.15 27.75
CA VAL A 161 5.86 13.47 27.06
C VAL A 161 7.15 13.68 27.83
N ARG A 162 7.81 12.59 28.22
CA ARG A 162 9.11 12.62 28.89
C ARG A 162 10.16 12.00 27.99
N ARG A 163 11.28 12.69 27.85
CA ARG A 163 12.46 12.23 27.12
C ARG A 163 13.61 12.06 28.11
N VAL A 164 14.22 10.88 28.14
CA VAL A 164 15.32 10.55 29.04
C VAL A 164 16.49 10.01 28.24
N HIS A 165 17.63 10.68 28.31
CA HIS A 165 18.87 10.08 27.82
C HIS A 165 19.33 9.02 28.82
N LEU A 166 19.40 7.78 28.38
CA LEU A 166 19.61 6.64 29.27
C LEU A 166 21.04 6.57 29.82
N CYS A 167 22.04 7.07 29.07
CA CYS A 167 23.45 6.98 29.45
C CYS A 167 23.83 7.98 30.56
N ASP A 168 23.37 9.24 30.49
CA ASP A 168 23.72 10.29 31.45
C ASP A 168 22.55 10.73 32.35
N GLY A 169 21.33 10.23 32.08
CA GLY A 169 20.14 10.54 32.86
C GLY A 169 19.56 11.93 32.61
N VAL A 170 19.97 12.66 31.57
CA VAL A 170 19.37 13.95 31.20
C VAL A 170 17.89 13.76 30.88
N ARG A 171 17.03 14.61 31.46
CA ARG A 171 15.57 14.54 31.33
C ARG A 171 15.03 15.83 30.72
N GLN A 172 14.05 15.68 29.84
CA GLN A 172 13.24 16.75 29.29
C GLN A 172 11.77 16.34 29.36
N GLU A 173 10.89 17.29 29.59
CA GLU A 173 9.45 17.05 29.70
C GLU A 173 8.71 18.07 28.83
N TYR A 174 7.67 17.62 28.14
CA TYR A 174 6.86 18.40 27.22
C TYR A 174 5.39 18.09 27.47
N GLN A 175 4.58 19.12 27.63
CA GLN A 175 3.14 18.96 27.85
C GLN A 175 2.42 19.12 26.51
N LEU A 176 1.70 18.08 26.09
CA LEU A 176 0.81 18.13 24.92
C LEU A 176 -0.53 18.83 25.28
N PRO A 177 -1.29 19.28 24.26
CA PRO A 177 -2.60 19.91 24.47
C PRO A 177 -3.55 19.07 25.32
N GLU A 178 -4.28 19.71 26.24
CA GLU A 178 -5.27 18.99 27.05
C GLU A 178 -6.55 18.72 26.25
N GLY A 179 -7.21 17.59 26.53
CA GLY A 179 -8.52 17.25 25.94
C GLY A 179 -8.44 16.44 24.65
N GLU A 180 -7.24 16.04 24.24
CA GLU A 180 -6.97 15.15 23.11
C GLU A 180 -6.39 13.83 23.63
N GLU A 181 -6.66 12.73 22.91
CA GLU A 181 -5.92 11.48 23.09
C GLU A 181 -4.64 11.56 22.28
N HIS A 182 -3.51 11.11 22.83
CA HIS A 182 -2.21 11.20 22.17
C HIS A 182 -1.55 9.84 22.05
N ALA A 183 -0.72 9.70 21.02
CA ALA A 183 0.19 8.59 20.87
C ALA A 183 1.55 9.03 20.29
N LEU A 184 2.62 8.41 20.77
CA LEU A 184 3.94 8.45 20.17
C LEU A 184 3.97 7.52 18.96
N VAL A 185 4.36 8.04 17.79
CA VAL A 185 4.29 7.28 16.53
C VAL A 185 5.66 6.83 16.05
N GLY A 186 6.65 7.71 16.06
CA GLY A 186 7.95 7.41 15.48
C GLY A 186 8.97 8.53 15.60
N PHE A 187 10.19 8.25 15.14
CA PHE A 187 11.33 9.14 15.28
C PHE A 187 11.69 9.81 13.96
N GLY A 188 11.87 11.12 14.00
CA GLY A 188 12.65 11.87 13.01
C GLY A 188 14.04 12.19 13.57
N GLN A 189 14.94 12.70 12.73
CA GLN A 189 16.32 13.00 13.13
C GLN A 189 16.43 13.86 14.40
N ASP A 190 15.54 14.85 14.54
CA ASP A 190 15.55 15.82 15.64
C ASP A 190 14.16 16.04 16.26
N ARG A 191 13.21 15.13 16.01
CA ARG A 191 11.80 15.33 16.35
C ARG A 191 11.13 14.00 16.66
N LEU A 192 10.07 14.05 17.46
CA LEU A 192 9.20 12.91 17.72
C LEU A 192 7.85 13.15 17.04
N LEU A 193 7.36 12.17 16.28
CA LEU A 193 6.03 12.26 15.68
C LEU A 193 4.98 11.88 16.72
N ILE A 194 4.02 12.77 16.90
CA ILE A 194 2.86 12.63 17.78
C ILE A 194 1.62 12.52 16.91
N TRP A 195 0.78 11.53 17.20
CA TRP A 195 -0.60 11.50 16.74
C TRP A 195 -1.50 12.01 17.87
N SER A 196 -2.50 12.80 17.51
CA SER A 196 -3.49 13.33 18.43
C SER A 196 -4.90 13.13 17.88
N ALA A 197 -5.83 12.69 18.71
CA ALA A 197 -7.25 12.62 18.42
C ALA A 197 -8.04 13.58 19.31
N GLY A 198 -8.57 14.64 18.69
CA GLY A 198 -9.47 15.63 19.30
C GLY A 198 -10.79 15.73 18.54
N GLU A 199 -11.16 16.94 18.11
CA GLU A 199 -12.27 17.13 17.14
C GLU A 199 -11.92 16.59 15.75
N GLU A 200 -10.63 16.64 15.38
CA GLU A 200 -10.06 16.00 14.19
C GLU A 200 -8.83 15.17 14.62
N GLU A 201 -8.51 14.12 13.86
CA GLU A 201 -7.25 13.39 14.02
C GLU A 201 -6.14 14.17 13.32
N THR A 202 -5.00 14.36 14.00
CA THR A 202 -3.87 15.11 13.48
C THR A 202 -2.54 14.45 13.83
N THR A 203 -1.52 14.75 13.03
CA THR A 203 -0.13 14.42 13.32
C THR A 203 0.70 15.70 13.46
N ALA A 204 1.63 15.70 14.41
CA ALA A 204 2.53 16.81 14.66
C ALA A 204 3.92 16.34 15.09
N TRP A 205 4.93 17.07 14.66
CA TRP A 205 6.31 16.88 15.06
C TRP A 205 6.63 17.67 16.32
N LEU A 206 6.91 16.98 17.42
CA LEU A 206 7.51 17.56 18.62
C LEU A 206 9.00 17.79 18.39
N ASP A 207 9.42 19.05 18.21
CA ASP A 207 10.83 19.42 18.21
C ASP A 207 11.37 19.35 19.64
N TRP A 208 12.26 18.40 19.91
CA TRP A 208 12.73 18.16 21.28
C TRP A 208 13.69 19.24 21.78
N ARG A 209 14.24 20.07 20.90
CA ARG A 209 15.12 21.19 21.29
C ARG A 209 14.32 22.37 21.82
N THR A 210 13.16 22.64 21.21
CA THR A 210 12.32 23.79 21.54
C THR A 210 11.10 23.41 22.39
N GLY A 211 10.64 22.17 22.30
CA GLY A 211 9.36 21.70 22.83
C GLY A 211 8.16 22.13 22.00
N GLU A 212 8.39 22.67 20.79
CA GLU A 212 7.33 23.14 19.90
C GLU A 212 6.71 21.98 19.13
N LEU A 213 5.38 21.97 19.05
CA LEU A 213 4.64 21.11 18.13
C LEU A 213 4.53 21.81 16.78
N LEU A 214 5.16 21.22 15.77
CA LEU A 214 5.10 21.66 14.39
C LEU A 214 4.09 20.78 13.66
N PRO A 215 3.10 21.33 12.95
CA PRO A 215 2.16 20.53 12.16
C PRO A 215 2.92 19.60 11.24
N ASP A 216 2.50 18.34 11.17
CA ASP A 216 3.01 17.48 10.12
C ASP A 216 2.52 17.99 8.76
N ARG A 217 3.43 17.99 7.78
CA ARG A 217 3.12 18.47 6.43
C ARG A 217 2.46 17.35 5.65
N ALA A 218 1.17 17.04 5.89
CA ALA A 218 0.28 16.22 5.04
C ALA A 218 0.83 14.90 4.43
N TRP A 219 2.02 14.44 4.83
CA TRP A 219 2.82 13.45 4.10
C TRP A 219 3.12 12.23 4.96
N ASP A 220 2.86 12.27 6.25
CA ASP A 220 3.09 11.13 7.12
C ASP A 220 1.74 10.47 7.40
N ASN A 221 1.40 9.44 6.60
CA ASN A 221 0.21 8.64 6.81
C ASN A 221 0.37 7.88 8.15
N ALA A 222 -0.34 8.35 9.18
CA ALA A 222 -0.19 7.88 10.55
C ALA A 222 -0.38 6.36 10.68
N ALA A 223 -1.31 5.77 9.90
CA ALA A 223 -1.60 4.34 9.94
C ALA A 223 -0.43 3.46 9.46
N LEU A 224 0.41 3.98 8.54
CA LEU A 224 1.53 3.26 7.95
C LEU A 224 2.82 3.36 8.78
N LEU A 225 2.90 4.32 9.71
CA LEU A 225 4.09 4.60 10.52
C LEU A 225 4.23 3.68 11.73
N TRP A 226 3.12 3.14 12.24
CA TRP A 226 3.11 2.18 13.35
C TRP A 226 3.87 0.88 13.06
N GLN A 227 4.10 0.54 11.78
CA GLN A 227 4.75 -0.70 11.37
C GLN A 227 6.28 -0.60 11.31
N THR A 228 6.82 0.60 11.06
CA THR A 228 8.24 0.82 10.74
C THR A 228 8.92 1.76 11.74
N GLY A 229 8.19 2.69 12.35
CA GLY A 229 8.67 3.65 13.34
C GLY A 229 9.59 4.76 12.80
N ASN A 230 10.13 4.61 11.59
CA ASN A 230 11.16 5.51 11.02
C ASN A 230 10.94 5.91 9.55
N ALA A 231 9.93 5.38 8.86
CA ALA A 231 9.65 5.70 7.46
C ALA A 231 8.18 5.54 7.06
N ALA A 232 7.68 6.46 6.24
CA ALA A 232 6.38 6.32 5.57
C ALA A 232 6.53 5.40 4.35
N VAL A 233 5.61 4.45 4.20
CA VAL A 233 5.61 3.45 3.11
C VAL A 233 4.37 3.65 2.26
N TYR A 234 4.53 3.66 0.95
CA TYR A 234 3.46 3.83 -0.02
C TYR A 234 3.52 2.70 -1.03
N THR A 235 2.39 2.02 -1.24
CA THR A 235 2.31 0.91 -2.19
C THR A 235 1.71 1.36 -3.51
N GLY A 236 2.52 1.35 -4.56
CA GLY A 236 2.05 1.42 -5.94
C GLY A 236 1.70 0.04 -6.47
N GLN A 237 1.21 -0.03 -7.70
CA GLN A 237 0.83 -1.29 -8.35
C GLN A 237 2.03 -2.13 -8.81
N GLU A 238 3.18 -1.50 -9.07
CA GLU A 238 4.40 -2.16 -9.57
C GLU A 238 5.65 -1.76 -8.76
N GLU A 239 5.46 -1.13 -7.60
CA GLU A 239 6.54 -0.55 -6.83
C GLU A 239 6.15 -0.26 -5.38
N LEU A 240 7.16 -0.20 -4.53
CA LEU A 240 7.08 0.36 -3.19
C LEU A 240 7.81 1.70 -3.17
N LEU A 241 7.21 2.74 -2.58
CA LEU A 241 7.92 3.98 -2.28
C LEU A 241 8.08 4.11 -0.76
N VAL A 242 9.31 4.37 -0.31
CA VAL A 242 9.62 4.54 1.10
C VAL A 242 10.25 5.90 1.30
N ARG A 243 9.71 6.68 2.23
CA ARG A 243 10.26 7.96 2.64
C ARG A 243 10.69 7.87 4.11
N PRO A 244 12.00 7.96 4.42
CA PRO A 244 12.44 8.12 5.80
C PRO A 244 11.83 9.36 6.43
N LEU A 245 11.45 9.26 7.70
CA LEU A 245 10.89 10.36 8.45
C LEU A 245 11.91 11.50 8.59
N GLY A 246 11.46 12.73 8.35
CA GLY A 246 12.32 13.92 8.35
C GLY A 246 13.27 14.05 7.15
N ALA A 247 13.24 13.12 6.18
CA ALA A 247 14.01 13.22 4.94
C ALA A 247 13.20 13.85 3.79
N GLU A 248 13.92 14.53 2.90
CA GLU A 248 13.41 15.05 1.62
C GLU A 248 13.50 14.03 0.48
N ALA A 249 14.08 12.87 0.76
CA ALA A 249 14.28 11.80 -0.22
C ALA A 249 13.18 10.75 -0.09
N VAL A 250 12.70 10.27 -1.24
CA VAL A 250 11.78 9.15 -1.40
C VAL A 250 12.52 8.09 -2.21
N TYR A 251 12.56 6.87 -1.71
CA TYR A 251 13.19 5.74 -2.38
C TYR A 251 12.12 4.91 -3.07
N ARG A 252 12.31 4.67 -4.36
CA ARG A 252 11.43 3.86 -5.20
C ARG A 252 12.05 2.49 -5.39
N PHE A 253 11.32 1.44 -5.03
CA PHE A 253 11.71 0.03 -5.15
C PHE A 253 10.80 -0.66 -6.18
N PRO A 254 11.26 -0.81 -7.44
CA PRO A 254 10.44 -1.44 -8.48
C PRO A 254 10.22 -2.94 -8.23
N GLY A 255 9.00 -3.42 -8.50
CA GLY A 255 8.60 -4.83 -8.34
C GLY A 255 8.55 -5.30 -6.89
N GLN A 256 8.29 -4.38 -5.96
CA GLN A 256 8.25 -4.64 -4.52
C GLN A 256 6.91 -4.24 -3.88
N GLU A 257 5.85 -4.12 -4.67
CA GLU A 257 4.51 -3.71 -4.25
C GLU A 257 3.90 -4.58 -3.14
N THR A 258 4.27 -5.87 -3.09
CA THR A 258 3.81 -6.80 -2.03
C THR A 258 4.81 -6.92 -0.87
N SER A 259 5.94 -6.21 -0.93
CA SER A 259 6.97 -6.29 0.10
C SER A 259 6.67 -5.39 1.28
N THR A 260 7.09 -5.84 2.46
CA THR A 260 6.98 -5.10 3.72
C THR A 260 8.35 -4.52 4.09
N LEU A 261 8.39 -3.24 4.47
CA LEU A 261 9.60 -2.65 5.06
C LEU A 261 9.75 -3.17 6.50
N ARG A 262 10.89 -3.80 6.79
CA ARG A 262 11.21 -4.36 8.11
C ARG A 262 12.17 -3.51 8.92
N ASP A 263 13.10 -2.85 8.24
CA ASP A 263 14.10 -1.98 8.85
C ASP A 263 14.65 -1.00 7.81
N MET A 264 15.15 0.15 8.25
CA MET A 264 15.75 1.16 7.38
C MET A 264 16.82 1.97 8.12
N THR A 265 17.97 2.11 7.49
CA THR A 265 19.07 2.99 7.90
C THR A 265 19.27 4.11 6.87
N ASP A 266 20.24 4.98 7.10
CA ASP A 266 20.61 6.03 6.14
C ASP A 266 21.19 5.46 4.82
N ARG A 267 21.71 4.24 4.86
CA ARG A 267 22.35 3.56 3.75
C ARG A 267 21.57 2.37 3.22
N GLN A 268 20.70 1.73 4.01
CA GLN A 268 20.13 0.44 3.64
C GLN A 268 18.64 0.33 4.00
N ALA A 269 17.91 -0.47 3.23
CA ALA A 269 16.55 -0.87 3.57
C ALA A 269 16.45 -2.40 3.58
N LEU A 270 15.75 -2.94 4.58
CA LEU A 270 15.42 -4.35 4.67
C LEU A 270 13.95 -4.54 4.28
N LEU A 271 13.72 -5.20 3.14
CA LEU A 271 12.40 -5.60 2.70
C LEU A 271 12.19 -7.10 2.97
N ALA A 272 10.95 -7.47 3.27
CA ALA A 272 10.52 -8.87 3.32
C ALA A 272 9.31 -9.06 2.40
N SER A 273 9.44 -9.96 1.45
CA SER A 273 8.34 -10.32 0.54
C SER A 273 7.43 -11.39 1.15
N GLU A 274 6.24 -11.55 0.58
CA GLU A 274 5.24 -12.53 1.06
C GLU A 274 5.73 -13.99 0.98
N ASP A 275 6.65 -14.30 0.07
CA ASP A 275 7.22 -15.65 -0.07
C ASP A 275 8.24 -16.00 1.03
N GLY A 276 8.55 -15.04 1.91
CA GLY A 276 9.52 -15.18 3.00
C GLY A 276 10.96 -14.87 2.60
N ARG A 277 11.20 -14.21 1.47
CA ARG A 277 12.53 -13.69 1.11
C ARG A 277 12.82 -12.39 1.83
N LEU A 278 13.99 -12.33 2.44
CA LEU A 278 14.59 -11.11 3.01
C LEU A 278 15.49 -10.48 1.97
N GLU A 279 15.38 -9.16 1.81
CA GLU A 279 16.10 -8.40 0.81
C GLU A 279 16.74 -7.16 1.42
N ILE A 280 18.06 -7.04 1.27
CA ILE A 280 18.83 -5.90 1.75
C ILE A 280 19.16 -5.03 0.54
N TRP A 281 18.63 -3.82 0.52
CA TRP A 281 18.83 -2.85 -0.54
C TRP A 281 19.83 -1.80 -0.09
N ASP A 282 20.88 -1.56 -0.89
CA ASP A 282 21.74 -0.39 -0.72
C ASP A 282 21.03 0.84 -1.31
N LEU A 283 20.88 1.90 -0.54
CA LEU A 283 20.19 3.13 -0.93
C LEU A 283 21.13 4.10 -1.67
N TRP A 284 22.44 3.86 -1.60
CA TRP A 284 23.47 4.70 -2.22
C TRP A 284 24.05 4.08 -3.49
N SER A 285 23.80 2.78 -3.71
CA SER A 285 24.21 2.07 -4.92
C SER A 285 23.07 1.16 -5.43
N PRO A 286 22.97 0.87 -6.74
CA PRO A 286 21.90 0.05 -7.30
C PRO A 286 22.14 -1.44 -7.04
N ARG A 287 22.29 -1.83 -5.76
CA ARG A 287 22.66 -3.18 -5.35
C ARG A 287 21.70 -3.72 -4.31
N ARG A 288 21.44 -5.01 -4.40
CA ARG A 288 20.62 -5.74 -3.43
C ARG A 288 21.17 -7.14 -3.19
N TRP A 289 20.99 -7.61 -1.98
CA TRP A 289 21.21 -9.01 -1.60
C TRP A 289 19.88 -9.61 -1.21
N SER A 290 19.64 -10.87 -1.59
CA SER A 290 18.41 -11.56 -1.20
C SER A 290 18.67 -12.95 -0.67
N ARG A 291 17.86 -13.37 0.31
CA ARG A 291 17.92 -14.72 0.86
C ARG A 291 16.53 -15.24 1.21
N LEU A 292 16.23 -16.48 0.82
CA LEU A 292 14.99 -17.13 1.20
C LEU A 292 15.08 -17.56 2.67
N ALA A 293 14.18 -17.02 3.50
CA ALA A 293 14.16 -17.20 4.95
C ALA A 293 12.70 -17.39 5.40
N PRO A 294 12.05 -18.49 4.98
CA PRO A 294 10.64 -18.71 5.27
C PRO A 294 10.44 -18.83 6.77
N GLN A 295 9.32 -18.33 7.29
CA GLN A 295 9.05 -18.30 8.74
C GLN A 295 10.01 -17.41 9.54
N CYS A 296 10.58 -16.39 8.89
CA CYS A 296 11.27 -15.32 9.60
C CYS A 296 10.29 -14.60 10.53
N VAL A 297 10.62 -14.54 11.82
CA VAL A 297 9.81 -13.91 12.87
C VAL A 297 10.45 -12.65 13.44
N GLY A 298 11.68 -12.33 13.05
CA GLY A 298 12.38 -11.11 13.45
C GLY A 298 13.67 -10.94 12.69
N ALA A 299 14.05 -9.70 12.43
CA ALA A 299 15.30 -9.36 11.77
C ALA A 299 15.82 -8.01 12.29
N ALA A 300 17.14 -7.85 12.31
CA ALA A 300 17.82 -6.62 12.69
C ALA A 300 19.00 -6.39 11.75
N LEU A 301 19.01 -5.23 11.09
CA LEU A 301 20.04 -4.89 10.11
C LEU A 301 21.24 -4.23 10.80
N THR A 302 22.43 -4.57 10.33
CA THR A 302 23.68 -3.86 10.66
C THR A 302 24.35 -3.40 9.37
N GLU A 303 25.36 -2.52 9.49
CA GLU A 303 26.09 -2.06 8.32
C GLU A 303 26.71 -3.19 7.49
N GLU A 304 27.06 -4.33 8.10
CA GLU A 304 27.82 -5.39 7.43
C GLU A 304 27.10 -6.74 7.39
N SER A 305 26.09 -6.94 8.24
CA SER A 305 25.38 -8.21 8.35
C SER A 305 23.89 -8.03 8.66
N LEU A 306 23.10 -9.06 8.42
CA LEU A 306 21.72 -9.17 8.86
C LEU A 306 21.62 -10.26 9.92
N VAL A 307 21.07 -9.94 11.09
CA VAL A 307 20.63 -10.96 12.04
C VAL A 307 19.16 -11.23 11.78
N TYR A 308 18.79 -12.50 11.66
CA TYR A 308 17.40 -12.89 11.48
C TYR A 308 17.07 -14.15 12.25
N ALA A 309 15.80 -14.30 12.58
CA ALA A 309 15.30 -15.34 13.44
C ALA A 309 14.23 -16.15 12.72
N LEU A 310 14.42 -17.47 12.64
CA LEU A 310 13.48 -18.40 12.02
C LEU A 310 12.74 -19.20 13.09
N TYR A 311 11.42 -19.25 13.01
CA TYR A 311 10.64 -20.16 13.85
C TYR A 311 10.55 -21.53 13.18
N THR A 312 11.20 -22.53 13.74
CA THR A 312 11.24 -23.90 13.19
C THR A 312 10.99 -24.93 14.28
N GLU A 313 10.14 -25.91 14.01
CA GLU A 313 9.88 -27.07 14.89
C GLU A 313 9.53 -26.70 16.36
N GLY A 314 8.91 -25.55 16.59
CA GLY A 314 8.49 -25.11 17.93
C GLY A 314 9.46 -24.16 18.64
N ALA A 315 10.60 -23.82 18.04
CA ALA A 315 11.61 -22.94 18.62
C ALA A 315 12.10 -21.87 17.63
N THR A 316 12.49 -20.70 18.14
CA THR A 316 13.12 -19.66 17.33
C THR A 316 14.63 -19.82 17.31
N ARG A 317 15.22 -19.95 16.10
CA ARG A 317 16.66 -20.02 15.87
C ARG A 317 17.19 -18.74 15.27
N LEU A 318 18.39 -18.33 15.66
CA LEU A 318 19.02 -17.09 15.20
C LEU A 318 20.15 -17.38 14.23
N TYR A 319 20.24 -16.56 13.20
CA TYR A 319 21.24 -16.62 12.17
C TYR A 319 21.83 -15.23 11.93
N ARG A 320 23.12 -15.18 11.63
CA ARG A 320 23.79 -14.02 11.05
C ARG A 320 24.05 -14.30 9.59
N TRP A 321 23.73 -13.36 8.71
CA TRP A 321 24.09 -13.36 7.31
C TRP A 321 25.02 -12.20 7.00
N ASP A 322 26.28 -12.51 6.70
CA ASP A 322 27.25 -11.56 6.12
C ASP A 322 27.01 -11.49 4.61
N TYR A 323 26.02 -10.69 4.23
CA TYR A 323 25.57 -10.56 2.85
C TYR A 323 26.65 -9.96 1.94
N ARG A 324 27.64 -9.24 2.47
CA ARG A 324 28.72 -8.64 1.67
C ARG A 324 29.67 -9.68 1.08
N GLN A 325 29.68 -10.89 1.63
CA GLN A 325 30.40 -12.04 1.07
C GLN A 325 29.69 -12.66 -0.14
N GLU A 326 28.43 -12.31 -0.37
CA GLU A 326 27.64 -12.78 -1.50
C GLU A 326 27.61 -11.75 -2.63
N GLU A 327 27.53 -12.23 -3.87
CA GLU A 327 27.42 -11.38 -5.05
C GLU A 327 26.06 -10.66 -5.05
N PRO A 328 26.05 -9.31 -5.11
CA PRO A 328 24.80 -8.56 -5.19
C PRO A 328 24.14 -8.68 -6.56
N GLU A 329 22.84 -8.49 -6.58
CA GLU A 329 22.05 -8.24 -7.78
C GLU A 329 21.97 -6.74 -8.06
N GLU A 330 22.02 -6.36 -9.33
CA GLU A 330 21.73 -4.98 -9.74
C GLU A 330 20.23 -4.68 -9.61
N THR A 331 19.91 -3.47 -9.16
CA THR A 331 18.51 -3.05 -8.96
C THR A 331 18.17 -1.75 -9.65
N GLY A 332 16.86 -1.52 -9.82
CA GLY A 332 16.31 -0.25 -10.27
C GLY A 332 15.95 0.71 -9.13
N CYS A 333 16.56 0.58 -7.94
CA CYS A 333 16.25 1.47 -6.82
C CYS A 333 16.62 2.91 -7.17
N GLU A 334 15.67 3.83 -7.02
CA GLU A 334 15.86 5.24 -7.33
C GLU A 334 15.67 6.09 -6.09
N ARG A 335 16.63 6.98 -5.83
CA ARG A 335 16.49 8.05 -4.83
C ARG A 335 15.92 9.29 -5.52
N LEU A 336 14.71 9.66 -5.16
CA LEU A 336 13.98 10.81 -5.68
C LEU A 336 13.91 11.90 -4.63
N THR A 337 14.09 13.15 -5.01
CA THR A 337 13.67 14.27 -4.16
C THR A 337 12.20 14.59 -4.39
N ILE A 338 11.57 15.31 -3.46
CA ILE A 338 10.21 15.85 -3.67
C ILE A 338 10.11 16.65 -4.97
N ARG A 339 11.14 17.43 -5.29
CA ARG A 339 11.20 18.19 -6.54
C ARG A 339 11.23 17.28 -7.77
N ASP A 340 11.89 16.13 -7.70
CA ASP A 340 11.92 15.14 -8.78
C ASP A 340 10.54 14.50 -8.96
N LEU A 341 9.86 14.15 -7.86
CA LEU A 341 8.48 13.65 -7.89
C LEU A 341 7.52 14.68 -8.51
N GLU A 342 7.57 15.94 -8.07
CA GLU A 342 6.75 16.99 -8.68
C GLU A 342 7.04 17.19 -10.18
N ALA A 343 8.31 17.04 -10.60
CA ALA A 343 8.67 17.12 -12.00
C ALA A 343 8.09 15.94 -12.79
N ARG A 344 8.11 14.73 -12.22
CA ARG A 344 7.43 13.55 -12.79
C ARG A 344 5.94 13.77 -12.88
N ASN A 345 5.29 14.23 -11.80
CA ASN A 345 3.86 14.52 -11.76
C ASN A 345 3.45 15.50 -12.87
N ARG A 346 4.18 16.61 -13.03
CA ARG A 346 3.95 17.56 -14.14
C ARG A 346 4.14 16.91 -15.51
N ALA A 347 5.17 16.08 -15.67
CA ALA A 347 5.45 15.41 -16.93
C ALA A 347 4.36 14.39 -17.30
N THR A 348 3.90 13.58 -16.34
CA THR A 348 2.82 12.59 -16.51
C THR A 348 1.50 13.27 -16.83
N ALA A 349 1.09 14.29 -16.05
CA ALA A 349 -0.14 15.05 -16.32
C ALA A 349 -0.14 15.69 -17.73
N ALA A 350 1.00 16.27 -18.13
CA ALA A 350 1.15 16.84 -19.46
C ALA A 350 1.20 15.78 -20.58
N ALA A 351 1.73 14.58 -20.31
CA ALA A 351 1.74 13.46 -21.25
C ALA A 351 0.32 12.94 -21.49
N VAL A 352 -0.45 12.74 -20.42
CA VAL A 352 -1.88 12.41 -20.49
C VAL A 352 -2.60 13.45 -21.34
N GLY A 353 -2.48 14.74 -21.02
CA GLY A 353 -3.17 15.78 -21.76
C GLY A 353 -2.77 15.89 -23.24
N ARG A 354 -1.49 15.65 -23.60
CA ARG A 354 -1.08 15.58 -25.01
C ARG A 354 -1.68 14.39 -25.75
N ARG A 355 -1.84 13.25 -25.08
CA ARG A 355 -2.37 12.01 -25.68
C ARG A 355 -3.88 12.02 -25.81
N THR A 356 -4.59 12.50 -24.79
CA THR A 356 -6.05 12.36 -24.66
C THR A 356 -6.80 13.67 -24.86
N GLY A 357 -6.14 14.82 -24.75
CA GLY A 357 -6.80 16.14 -24.69
C GLY A 357 -7.38 16.47 -23.32
N ILE A 358 -7.29 15.57 -22.33
CA ILE A 358 -7.80 15.79 -20.97
C ILE A 358 -6.84 16.72 -20.22
N GLN A 359 -7.37 17.80 -19.64
CA GLN A 359 -6.57 18.67 -18.78
C GLN A 359 -6.62 18.14 -17.35
N VAL A 360 -5.46 17.77 -16.81
CA VAL A 360 -5.36 17.18 -15.46
C VAL A 360 -4.89 18.24 -14.47
N TYR A 361 -5.68 18.46 -13.43
CA TYR A 361 -5.44 19.39 -12.34
C TYR A 361 -5.23 18.61 -11.04
N TYR A 362 -4.25 19.01 -10.25
CA TYR A 362 -3.88 18.37 -8.98
C TYR A 362 -3.22 19.42 -8.06
N GLY A 363 -2.92 19.05 -6.81
CA GLY A 363 -2.44 20.00 -5.83
C GLY A 363 -3.51 21.06 -5.55
N GLN A 364 -3.11 22.32 -5.41
CA GLN A 364 -4.06 23.40 -5.16
C GLN A 364 -5.16 23.49 -6.24
N SER A 365 -4.78 23.36 -7.51
CA SER A 365 -5.75 23.42 -8.61
C SER A 365 -6.67 22.20 -8.68
N GLY A 366 -6.32 21.09 -8.01
CA GLY A 366 -7.17 19.91 -7.90
C GLY A 366 -8.44 20.15 -7.08
N ALA A 367 -8.39 21.06 -6.12
CA ALA A 367 -9.55 21.45 -5.29
C ALA A 367 -10.43 22.54 -5.93
N ASP A 368 -9.92 23.22 -6.96
CA ASP A 368 -10.54 24.44 -7.53
C ASP A 368 -11.54 24.15 -8.67
N PHE A 369 -12.22 23.00 -8.66
CA PHE A 369 -13.10 22.55 -9.76
C PHE A 369 -14.43 23.30 -9.87
N ASN A 370 -14.85 24.01 -8.83
CA ASN A 370 -16.13 24.72 -8.84
C ASN A 370 -16.15 25.94 -9.75
N GLY A 371 -15.01 26.63 -9.95
CA GLY A 371 -14.93 27.78 -10.87
C GLY A 371 -15.97 28.89 -10.67
N GLY A 372 -16.64 28.95 -9.50
CA GLY A 372 -17.76 29.86 -9.21
C GLY A 372 -19.17 29.30 -9.49
N CYS A 373 -19.30 28.05 -9.93
CA CYS A 373 -20.55 27.31 -10.06
C CYS A 373 -20.64 26.19 -9.00
N ALA A 374 -21.85 25.90 -8.52
CA ALA A 374 -22.06 24.80 -7.58
C ALA A 374 -22.03 23.45 -8.33
N SER A 375 -21.06 22.60 -8.01
CA SER A 375 -20.99 21.22 -8.52
C SER A 375 -21.65 20.19 -7.61
N GLY A 376 -22.03 20.58 -6.39
CA GLY A 376 -22.54 19.67 -5.35
C GLY A 376 -21.50 19.29 -4.30
N TYR A 377 -20.23 19.63 -4.53
CA TYR A 377 -19.10 19.29 -3.67
C TYR A 377 -18.07 20.42 -3.54
N VAL A 378 -17.30 20.38 -2.46
CA VAL A 378 -16.07 21.15 -2.27
C VAL A 378 -14.92 20.17 -1.99
N GLY A 379 -13.76 20.43 -2.61
CA GLY A 379 -12.57 19.62 -2.43
C GLY A 379 -11.56 20.24 -1.48
N ARG A 380 -10.76 19.39 -0.81
CA ARG A 380 -9.54 19.79 -0.11
C ARG A 380 -8.33 19.66 -1.04
N THR A 381 -7.32 20.49 -0.83
CA THR A 381 -6.03 20.36 -1.52
C THR A 381 -5.34 19.07 -1.07
N GLU A 382 -4.92 18.23 -2.02
CA GLU A 382 -3.94 17.17 -1.76
C GLU A 382 -2.53 17.77 -1.89
N GLU A 383 -1.72 17.67 -0.83
CA GLU A 383 -0.37 18.24 -0.79
C GLU A 383 0.73 17.17 -0.83
N ASN A 384 0.38 15.90 -0.68
CA ASN A 384 1.31 14.78 -0.70
C ASN A 384 1.79 14.45 -2.12
N PRO A 385 3.07 14.74 -2.46
CA PRO A 385 3.59 14.52 -3.80
C PRO A 385 3.66 13.03 -4.17
N VAL A 386 3.75 12.12 -3.19
CA VAL A 386 3.74 10.67 -3.40
C VAL A 386 2.32 10.19 -3.71
N THR A 387 1.30 10.63 -2.96
CA THR A 387 -0.11 10.33 -3.26
C THR A 387 -0.50 10.85 -4.65
N ILE A 388 -0.13 12.08 -4.99
CA ILE A 388 -0.37 12.66 -6.33
C ILE A 388 0.35 11.86 -7.40
N TYR A 389 1.60 11.44 -7.14
CA TYR A 389 2.37 10.63 -8.07
C TYR A 389 1.66 9.30 -8.34
N LEU A 390 1.23 8.60 -7.28
CA LEU A 390 0.46 7.36 -7.42
C LEU A 390 -0.85 7.58 -8.17
N ALA A 391 -1.59 8.66 -7.88
CA ALA A 391 -2.81 8.97 -8.59
C ALA A 391 -2.56 9.22 -10.09
N LEU A 392 -1.51 9.96 -10.44
CA LEU A 392 -1.17 10.26 -11.84
C LEU A 392 -0.67 9.03 -12.60
N GLU A 393 0.05 8.12 -11.95
CA GLU A 393 0.41 6.83 -12.56
C GLU A 393 -0.83 5.97 -12.85
N ALA A 394 -1.80 5.94 -11.94
CA ALA A 394 -3.10 5.27 -12.15
C ALA A 394 -3.87 5.92 -13.32
N VAL A 395 -3.96 7.25 -13.37
CA VAL A 395 -4.56 7.99 -14.50
C VAL A 395 -3.82 7.71 -15.81
N ASN A 396 -2.49 7.64 -15.79
CA ASN A 396 -1.70 7.33 -16.97
C ASN A 396 -2.04 5.94 -17.50
N ARG A 397 -2.02 4.91 -16.66
CA ARG A 397 -2.38 3.53 -17.04
C ARG A 397 -3.83 3.42 -17.51
N PHE A 398 -4.75 4.05 -16.79
CA PHE A 398 -6.17 4.13 -17.17
C PHE A 398 -6.33 4.66 -18.60
N THR A 399 -5.70 5.81 -18.89
CA THR A 399 -5.80 6.42 -20.22
C THR A 399 -5.04 5.67 -21.32
N GLU A 400 -3.99 4.91 -20.99
CA GLU A 400 -3.25 4.08 -21.95
C GLU A 400 -4.02 2.85 -22.40
N ARG A 401 -4.91 2.32 -21.56
CA ARG A 401 -5.72 1.15 -21.91
C ARG A 401 -6.83 1.48 -22.92
N TYR A 402 -7.32 2.72 -22.95
CA TYR A 402 -8.40 3.11 -23.84
C TYR A 402 -7.93 3.21 -25.31
N PRO A 403 -8.78 2.86 -26.29
CA PRO A 403 -8.47 3.03 -27.71
C PRO A 403 -8.04 4.45 -28.06
N GLN A 404 -7.06 4.56 -28.96
CA GLN A 404 -6.58 5.85 -29.45
C GLN A 404 -7.72 6.64 -30.09
N GLY A 405 -7.89 7.90 -29.67
CA GLY A 405 -8.94 8.79 -30.20
C GLY A 405 -10.24 8.78 -29.40
N MET A 406 -10.45 7.78 -28.53
CA MET A 406 -11.73 7.62 -27.84
C MET A 406 -12.07 8.80 -26.92
N PHE A 407 -11.10 9.34 -26.18
CA PHE A 407 -11.32 10.52 -25.32
C PHE A 407 -11.67 11.78 -26.12
N GLN A 408 -11.17 11.92 -27.35
CA GLN A 408 -11.57 13.02 -28.21
C GLN A 408 -12.99 12.86 -28.74
N GLU A 409 -13.44 11.63 -28.98
CA GLU A 409 -14.83 11.33 -29.35
C GLU A 409 -15.81 11.63 -28.20
N MET A 410 -15.37 11.55 -26.94
CA MET A 410 -16.19 11.89 -25.78
C MET A 410 -16.54 13.39 -25.70
N VAL A 411 -15.74 14.27 -26.30
CA VAL A 411 -15.98 15.72 -26.28
C VAL A 411 -17.00 16.08 -27.36
N THR A 412 -18.27 16.20 -26.97
CA THR A 412 -19.38 16.51 -27.90
C THR A 412 -20.08 17.84 -27.57
N ALA A 413 -20.57 18.53 -28.61
CA ALA A 413 -21.22 19.82 -28.43
C ALA A 413 -22.41 19.76 -27.44
N PRO A 414 -22.55 20.72 -26.51
CA PRO A 414 -21.78 21.99 -26.40
C PRO A 414 -20.51 21.91 -25.54
N VAL A 415 -20.07 20.73 -25.12
CA VAL A 415 -18.81 20.58 -24.38
C VAL A 415 -17.64 20.83 -25.32
N GLU A 416 -16.73 21.71 -24.90
CA GLU A 416 -15.53 22.10 -25.65
C GLU A 416 -14.27 21.42 -25.11
N ARG A 417 -14.28 20.97 -23.85
CA ARG A 417 -13.16 20.28 -23.23
C ARG A 417 -13.57 19.40 -22.04
N LEU A 418 -12.71 18.44 -21.76
CA LEU A 418 -12.79 17.52 -20.63
C LEU A 418 -11.65 17.81 -19.65
N GLU A 419 -11.98 17.99 -18.38
CA GLU A 419 -11.04 18.30 -17.30
C GLU A 419 -11.13 17.21 -16.22
N LEU A 420 -9.98 16.80 -15.70
CA LEU A 420 -9.84 15.83 -14.62
C LEU A 420 -9.20 16.51 -13.42
N TYR A 421 -9.88 16.51 -12.29
CA TYR A 421 -9.41 17.09 -11.04
C TYR A 421 -9.08 15.98 -10.05
N LEU A 422 -7.86 15.99 -9.55
CA LEU A 422 -7.39 15.11 -8.50
C LEU A 422 -7.37 15.91 -7.19
N SER A 423 -8.43 15.74 -6.41
CA SER A 423 -8.68 16.46 -5.15
C SER A 423 -8.29 15.57 -3.96
N GLY A 424 -7.93 16.16 -2.83
CA GLY A 424 -8.02 15.46 -1.55
C GLY A 424 -9.50 15.23 -1.17
N ALA A 425 -9.77 15.04 0.12
CA ALA A 425 -11.12 14.74 0.62
C ALA A 425 -12.21 15.65 0.00
N LEU A 426 -13.30 15.03 -0.44
CA LEU A 426 -14.48 15.71 -0.97
C LEU A 426 -15.54 15.82 0.13
N SER A 427 -16.23 16.96 0.18
CA SER A 427 -17.35 17.17 1.10
C SER A 427 -18.55 17.76 0.36
N PRO A 428 -19.78 17.35 0.67
CA PRO A 428 -20.99 17.98 0.15
C PRO A 428 -21.02 19.49 0.37
N ASP A 429 -21.46 20.26 -0.63
CA ASP A 429 -21.71 21.70 -0.49
C ASP A 429 -23.17 22.03 -0.08
N GLY A 430 -23.99 21.00 0.21
CA GLY A 430 -25.39 21.09 0.60
C GLY A 430 -26.02 19.75 0.99
N THR A 431 -27.35 19.70 1.11
CA THR A 431 -28.12 18.54 1.62
C THR A 431 -28.57 17.54 0.54
N GLY A 432 -28.02 17.62 -0.68
CA GLY A 432 -28.46 16.79 -1.82
C GLY A 432 -27.38 15.86 -2.38
N SER A 433 -26.21 15.81 -1.74
CA SER A 433 -25.02 15.12 -2.21
C SER A 433 -24.62 14.00 -1.25
N VAL A 434 -24.10 12.91 -1.79
CA VAL A 434 -23.61 11.74 -1.03
C VAL A 434 -22.41 12.16 -0.19
N ALA A 435 -22.35 11.77 1.08
CA ALA A 435 -21.34 12.30 2.00
C ALA A 435 -19.92 11.82 1.69
N ALA A 436 -19.78 10.59 1.19
CA ALA A 436 -18.50 9.95 0.90
C ALA A 436 -18.42 9.52 -0.58
N VAL A 437 -18.20 10.50 -1.47
CA VAL A 437 -18.00 10.22 -2.90
C VAL A 437 -16.56 9.88 -3.22
N TYR A 438 -16.40 8.86 -4.08
CA TYR A 438 -15.08 8.46 -4.59
C TYR A 438 -14.63 9.27 -5.80
N GLY A 439 -15.60 9.68 -6.58
CA GLY A 439 -15.48 10.66 -7.63
C GLY A 439 -16.86 11.16 -8.01
N PHE A 440 -16.90 12.14 -8.90
CA PHE A 440 -18.13 12.53 -9.56
C PHE A 440 -17.83 13.18 -10.90
N THR A 441 -18.84 13.18 -11.76
CA THR A 441 -18.79 13.80 -13.08
C THR A 441 -19.88 14.86 -13.20
N ALA A 442 -19.51 16.07 -13.61
CA ALA A 442 -20.43 17.18 -13.77
C ALA A 442 -20.21 17.93 -15.08
N LYS A 443 -21.25 18.62 -15.56
CA LYS A 443 -21.16 19.52 -16.72
C LYS A 443 -21.30 20.96 -16.26
N LEU A 444 -20.25 21.74 -16.42
CA LEU A 444 -20.18 23.16 -16.09
C LEU A 444 -20.13 23.98 -17.38
N ASP A 445 -21.29 24.47 -17.83
CA ASP A 445 -21.44 25.21 -19.09
C ASP A 445 -20.90 24.43 -20.32
N THR A 446 -19.74 24.83 -20.86
CA THR A 446 -19.05 24.19 -21.99
C THR A 446 -17.95 23.21 -21.55
N VAL A 447 -17.89 22.84 -20.27
CA VAL A 447 -16.85 21.98 -19.70
C VAL A 447 -17.48 20.74 -19.11
N ARG A 448 -16.91 19.57 -19.41
CA ARG A 448 -17.19 18.34 -18.68
C ARG A 448 -16.04 18.12 -17.70
N ILE A 449 -16.37 17.95 -16.42
CA ILE A 449 -15.38 17.71 -15.37
C ILE A 449 -15.57 16.30 -14.81
N VAL A 450 -14.46 15.65 -14.49
CA VAL A 450 -14.38 14.46 -13.65
C VAL A 450 -13.54 14.85 -12.44
N VAL A 451 -13.99 14.56 -11.23
CA VAL A 451 -13.27 14.85 -10.00
C VAL A 451 -13.06 13.55 -9.24
N MET A 452 -11.84 13.26 -8.81
CA MET A 452 -11.49 12.06 -8.05
C MET A 452 -10.97 12.44 -6.65
N ASN A 453 -11.41 11.69 -5.64
CA ASN A 453 -10.96 11.82 -4.26
C ASN A 453 -9.71 10.98 -4.00
N LEU A 454 -8.57 11.62 -3.76
CA LEU A 454 -7.28 10.98 -3.53
C LEU A 454 -7.08 10.45 -2.10
N ASP A 455 -7.88 10.93 -1.14
CA ASP A 455 -7.85 10.49 0.27
C ASP A 455 -8.05 8.96 0.39
N LEU A 456 -8.74 8.37 -0.59
CA LEU A 456 -8.98 6.93 -0.66
C LEU A 456 -7.73 6.12 -0.92
N LEU A 457 -6.68 6.68 -1.54
CA LEU A 457 -5.44 5.95 -1.79
C LEU A 457 -4.71 5.60 -0.49
N GLU A 458 -5.09 6.19 0.63
CA GLU A 458 -4.61 5.79 1.96
C GLU A 458 -5.14 4.42 2.39
N THR A 459 -6.33 4.04 1.92
CA THR A 459 -7.02 2.81 2.34
C THR A 459 -7.34 1.87 1.18
N ARG A 460 -7.08 2.29 -0.07
CA ARG A 460 -7.42 1.59 -1.31
C ARG A 460 -6.24 1.61 -2.28
N SER A 461 -6.21 0.67 -3.21
CA SER A 461 -5.13 0.54 -4.20
C SER A 461 -5.32 1.48 -5.40
N GLN A 462 -4.25 1.71 -6.17
CA GLN A 462 -4.34 2.39 -7.47
C GLN A 462 -5.32 1.70 -8.43
N ALA A 463 -5.39 0.36 -8.41
CA ALA A 463 -6.34 -0.38 -9.24
C ALA A 463 -7.80 -0.02 -8.91
N TYR A 464 -8.10 0.24 -7.64
CA TYR A 464 -9.42 0.74 -7.24
C TYR A 464 -9.69 2.15 -7.78
N LEU A 465 -8.70 3.05 -7.74
CA LEU A 465 -8.83 4.38 -8.35
C LEU A 465 -9.08 4.29 -9.87
N GLU A 466 -8.40 3.39 -10.58
CA GLU A 466 -8.66 3.15 -12.01
C GLU A 466 -10.10 2.64 -12.26
N GLN A 467 -10.62 1.79 -11.38
CA GLN A 467 -12.03 1.34 -11.44
C GLN A 467 -13.00 2.51 -11.26
N SER A 468 -12.78 3.35 -10.24
CA SER A 468 -13.60 4.55 -10.03
C SER A 468 -13.49 5.54 -11.20
N LEU A 469 -12.32 5.67 -11.83
CA LEU A 469 -12.18 6.44 -13.08
C LEU A 469 -13.03 5.83 -14.20
N ALA A 470 -13.06 4.51 -14.36
CA ALA A 470 -13.90 3.86 -15.36
C ALA A 470 -15.39 4.13 -15.12
N HIS A 471 -15.83 4.13 -13.86
CA HIS A 471 -17.18 4.53 -13.47
C HIS A 471 -17.49 5.96 -13.95
N GLU A 472 -16.67 6.93 -13.56
CA GLU A 472 -16.91 8.34 -13.89
C GLU A 472 -16.83 8.62 -15.40
N PHE A 473 -15.89 7.99 -16.09
CA PHE A 473 -15.78 8.13 -17.53
C PHE A 473 -16.92 7.42 -18.28
N MET A 474 -17.65 6.48 -17.67
CA MET A 474 -18.91 5.99 -18.26
C MET A 474 -19.91 7.15 -18.42
N HIS A 475 -20.07 7.99 -17.40
CA HIS A 475 -20.95 9.17 -17.43
C HIS A 475 -20.51 10.20 -18.49
N VAL A 476 -19.22 10.27 -18.79
CA VAL A 476 -18.69 11.07 -19.91
C VAL A 476 -18.98 10.38 -21.26
N MET A 477 -18.86 9.06 -21.35
CA MET A 477 -19.16 8.31 -22.56
C MET A 477 -20.63 8.42 -22.98
N GLU A 478 -21.54 8.57 -22.02
CA GLU A 478 -22.96 8.81 -22.30
C GLU A 478 -23.21 10.08 -23.12
N ASP A 479 -22.39 11.13 -22.96
CA ASP A 479 -22.52 12.36 -23.77
C ASP A 479 -22.31 12.05 -25.26
N ARG A 480 -21.36 11.16 -25.58
CA ARG A 480 -21.11 10.72 -26.95
C ARG A 480 -22.21 9.79 -27.46
N ILE A 481 -22.72 8.90 -26.63
CA ILE A 481 -23.84 8.01 -26.99
C ILE A 481 -25.10 8.84 -27.30
N GLU A 482 -25.39 9.86 -26.49
CA GLU A 482 -26.48 10.82 -26.72
C GLU A 482 -26.24 11.68 -27.98
N ALA A 483 -24.98 12.00 -28.30
CA ALA A 483 -24.66 12.64 -29.57
C ALA A 483 -24.95 11.71 -30.78
N CYS A 484 -24.67 10.40 -30.69
CA CYS A 484 -25.05 9.44 -31.72
C CYS A 484 -26.55 9.41 -31.95
N PHE A 485 -27.37 9.41 -30.89
CA PHE A 485 -28.82 9.48 -31.02
C PHE A 485 -29.26 10.68 -31.86
N ARG A 486 -28.65 11.85 -31.66
CA ARG A 486 -28.93 13.05 -32.45
C ARG A 486 -28.45 12.94 -33.91
N GLU A 487 -27.46 12.10 -34.20
CA GLU A 487 -26.87 11.87 -35.53
C GLU A 487 -27.66 10.84 -36.35
N ASP A 488 -28.05 9.72 -35.75
CA ASP A 488 -28.63 8.56 -36.44
C ASP A 488 -30.09 8.23 -36.03
N GLY A 489 -30.60 8.86 -34.97
CA GLY A 489 -31.95 8.67 -34.46
C GLY A 489 -32.17 7.40 -33.61
N ILE A 490 -31.11 6.69 -33.25
CA ILE A 490 -31.19 5.46 -32.42
C ILE A 490 -30.92 5.81 -30.96
N ASP A 491 -31.93 5.63 -30.10
CA ASP A 491 -31.77 5.82 -28.65
C ASP A 491 -31.14 4.56 -28.03
N TYR A 492 -29.81 4.50 -28.07
CA TYR A 492 -29.04 3.37 -27.59
C TYR A 492 -29.23 3.10 -26.08
N LEU A 493 -29.54 4.10 -25.26
CA LEU A 493 -29.64 3.92 -23.81
C LEU A 493 -31.07 3.66 -23.33
N ALA A 494 -32.10 4.06 -24.07
CA ALA A 494 -33.50 3.78 -23.69
C ALA A 494 -33.78 2.29 -23.48
N TYR A 495 -33.18 1.41 -24.29
CA TYR A 495 -33.37 -0.03 -24.17
C TYR A 495 -32.79 -0.62 -22.86
N TRP A 496 -32.01 0.16 -22.09
CA TRP A 496 -31.46 -0.29 -20.82
C TRP A 496 -32.54 -0.71 -19.80
N GLU A 497 -33.73 -0.08 -19.86
CA GLU A 497 -34.87 -0.41 -19.00
C GLU A 497 -35.33 -1.87 -19.14
N TYR A 498 -35.08 -2.51 -20.29
CA TYR A 498 -35.41 -3.92 -20.52
C TYR A 498 -34.59 -4.86 -19.63
N PHE A 499 -33.42 -4.44 -19.18
CA PHE A 499 -32.54 -5.25 -18.33
C PHE A 499 -32.84 -5.08 -16.84
N THR A 500 -34.10 -4.91 -16.48
CA THR A 500 -34.53 -4.71 -15.08
C THR A 500 -35.65 -5.68 -14.71
N PRO A 501 -35.86 -5.96 -13.41
CA PRO A 501 -36.93 -6.87 -12.97
C PRO A 501 -38.35 -6.32 -13.17
N GLY A 502 -38.50 -5.10 -13.72
CA GLY A 502 -39.79 -4.48 -14.04
C GLY A 502 -39.93 -3.05 -13.51
N GLU A 503 -41.18 -2.58 -13.44
CA GLU A 503 -41.50 -1.24 -12.89
C GLU A 503 -41.01 -1.11 -11.43
N GLY A 504 -40.43 0.04 -11.10
CA GLY A 504 -39.91 0.33 -9.76
C GLY A 504 -38.55 -0.30 -9.45
N ALA A 505 -37.83 -0.81 -10.45
CA ALA A 505 -36.48 -1.36 -10.26
C ALA A 505 -35.47 -0.32 -9.76
N TYR A 506 -35.60 0.93 -10.24
CA TYR A 506 -34.77 2.07 -9.83
C TYR A 506 -35.52 3.01 -8.88
N PHE A 507 -34.80 3.57 -7.91
CA PHE A 507 -35.33 4.54 -6.94
C PHE A 507 -35.48 5.95 -7.49
N TYR A 508 -34.64 6.32 -8.46
CA TYR A 508 -34.50 7.70 -8.94
C TYR A 508 -34.16 8.70 -7.83
N SER A 509 -33.45 8.22 -6.81
CA SER A 509 -32.96 8.98 -5.67
C SER A 509 -31.76 8.25 -5.06
N TYR A 510 -30.80 8.99 -4.52
CA TYR A 510 -29.77 8.43 -3.65
C TYR A 510 -30.27 8.27 -2.21
N PHE A 511 -31.32 9.01 -1.81
CA PHE A 511 -31.81 9.08 -0.44
C PHE A 511 -33.26 8.60 -0.32
N ASP A 512 -33.58 7.99 0.82
CA ASP A 512 -34.95 7.66 1.21
C ASP A 512 -35.70 8.90 1.75
N GLU A 513 -36.96 8.71 2.16
CA GLU A 513 -37.81 9.78 2.72
C GLU A 513 -37.24 10.42 4.00
N SER A 514 -36.31 9.75 4.69
CA SER A 514 -35.65 10.24 5.90
C SER A 514 -34.33 10.97 5.62
N GLY A 515 -33.91 11.04 4.35
CA GLY A 515 -32.64 11.64 3.94
C GLY A 515 -31.43 10.72 4.14
N VAL A 516 -31.65 9.41 4.31
CA VAL A 516 -30.59 8.40 4.46
C VAL A 516 -30.34 7.73 3.12
N GLU A 517 -29.07 7.43 2.81
CA GLU A 517 -28.72 6.74 1.56
C GLU A 517 -29.44 5.39 1.42
N VAL A 518 -30.02 5.15 0.25
CA VAL A 518 -30.81 3.95 -0.01
C VAL A 518 -29.90 2.74 -0.11
N HIS A 519 -30.07 1.80 0.82
CA HIS A 519 -29.34 0.52 0.83
C HIS A 519 -30.32 -0.66 0.78
N ASP A 520 -30.92 -0.90 -0.39
CA ASP A 520 -31.81 -2.03 -0.62
C ASP A 520 -31.12 -3.14 -1.45
N PRO A 521 -30.84 -4.31 -0.85
CA PRO A 521 -30.14 -5.41 -1.52
C PRO A 521 -31.03 -6.25 -2.45
N ALA A 522 -32.33 -5.94 -2.62
CA ALA A 522 -33.20 -6.73 -3.49
C ALA A 522 -32.68 -6.76 -4.94
N TYR A 523 -32.73 -7.95 -5.56
CA TYR A 523 -32.21 -8.25 -6.91
C TYR A 523 -30.71 -8.01 -7.11
N THR A 524 -29.94 -7.91 -6.02
CA THR A 524 -28.47 -7.76 -6.05
C THR A 524 -27.76 -9.05 -5.67
N VAL A 525 -26.44 -9.13 -5.87
CA VAL A 525 -25.61 -10.26 -5.42
C VAL A 525 -25.71 -10.48 -3.90
N ALA A 526 -25.96 -9.43 -3.12
CA ALA A 526 -26.11 -9.49 -1.67
C ALA A 526 -27.55 -9.83 -1.21
N GLY A 527 -28.50 -9.97 -2.15
CA GLY A 527 -29.88 -10.33 -1.86
C GLY A 527 -29.99 -11.75 -1.30
N LYS A 528 -30.69 -11.91 -0.17
CA LYS A 528 -30.92 -13.24 0.43
C LYS A 528 -31.95 -14.02 -0.38
N ASP A 529 -31.72 -15.33 -0.50
CA ASP A 529 -32.66 -16.31 -1.06
C ASP A 529 -33.00 -16.12 -2.55
N LEU A 530 -32.10 -15.51 -3.33
CA LEU A 530 -32.24 -15.42 -4.79
C LEU A 530 -31.80 -16.71 -5.48
N ASP A 531 -32.62 -17.20 -6.41
CA ASP A 531 -32.24 -18.30 -7.32
C ASP A 531 -31.32 -17.80 -8.46
N GLU A 532 -30.62 -18.72 -9.14
CA GLU A 532 -29.82 -18.40 -10.34
C GLU A 532 -30.71 -17.69 -11.39
N GLY A 533 -30.27 -16.54 -11.88
CA GLY A 533 -31.07 -15.70 -12.78
C GLY A 533 -32.04 -14.73 -12.09
N GLU A 534 -31.98 -14.57 -10.76
CA GLU A 534 -32.73 -13.50 -10.05
C GLU A 534 -31.86 -12.30 -9.67
N VAL A 535 -30.58 -12.30 -10.06
CA VAL A 535 -29.63 -11.19 -9.87
C VAL A 535 -29.68 -10.26 -11.07
N TRP A 536 -30.17 -9.05 -10.87
CA TRP A 536 -30.31 -8.01 -11.92
C TRP A 536 -29.36 -6.83 -11.73
N PHE A 537 -28.84 -6.63 -10.52
CA PHE A 537 -27.95 -5.52 -10.17
C PHE A 537 -26.70 -6.07 -9.46
N LEU A 538 -25.56 -5.38 -9.57
CA LEU A 538 -24.36 -5.79 -8.84
C LEU A 538 -24.52 -5.52 -7.34
N ASP A 539 -25.03 -4.34 -7.00
CA ASP A 539 -25.25 -3.87 -5.63
C ASP A 539 -26.43 -2.91 -5.52
N SER A 540 -26.69 -2.43 -4.30
CA SER A 540 -27.78 -1.48 -4.04
C SER A 540 -27.56 -0.13 -4.72
N TYR A 541 -26.31 0.30 -4.89
CA TYR A 541 -25.99 1.58 -5.54
C TYR A 541 -26.42 1.58 -7.01
N SER A 542 -26.29 0.43 -7.68
CA SER A 542 -26.75 0.20 -9.05
C SER A 542 -28.26 0.43 -9.23
N ARG A 543 -29.04 0.51 -8.15
CA ARG A 543 -30.50 0.77 -8.18
C ARG A 543 -30.88 2.24 -7.97
N SER A 544 -29.92 3.13 -7.74
CA SER A 544 -30.18 4.57 -7.61
C SER A 544 -30.75 5.14 -8.92
N TYR A 545 -29.99 5.05 -10.01
CA TYR A 545 -30.37 5.50 -11.35
C TYR A 545 -29.87 4.53 -12.43
N PRO A 546 -30.51 4.48 -13.61
CA PRO A 546 -30.01 3.72 -14.75
C PRO A 546 -28.57 4.09 -15.16
N LEU A 547 -28.19 5.37 -15.00
CA LEU A 547 -26.83 5.83 -15.29
C LEU A 547 -25.80 5.23 -14.32
N GLU A 548 -26.15 5.13 -13.04
CA GLU A 548 -25.26 4.54 -12.03
C GLU A 548 -25.12 3.03 -12.21
N ASP A 549 -26.20 2.35 -12.62
CA ASP A 549 -26.14 0.95 -13.02
C ASP A 549 -25.13 0.72 -14.15
N ARG A 550 -25.15 1.57 -15.19
CA ARG A 550 -24.18 1.50 -16.29
C ARG A 550 -22.76 1.82 -15.83
N GLY A 551 -22.61 2.82 -14.96
CA GLY A 551 -21.34 3.16 -14.30
C GLY A 551 -20.76 1.97 -13.55
N ARG A 552 -21.56 1.30 -12.69
CA ARG A 552 -21.15 0.11 -11.94
C ARG A 552 -20.83 -1.08 -12.85
N ILE A 553 -21.59 -1.29 -13.92
CA ILE A 553 -21.29 -2.35 -14.90
C ILE A 553 -19.93 -2.08 -15.56
N LEU A 554 -19.66 -0.86 -16.06
CA LEU A 554 -18.36 -0.56 -16.69
C LEU A 554 -17.20 -0.62 -15.69
N GLU A 555 -17.41 -0.13 -14.47
CA GLU A 555 -16.42 -0.18 -13.38
C GLU A 555 -15.89 -1.59 -13.15
N TYR A 556 -16.78 -2.57 -12.98
CA TYR A 556 -16.36 -3.95 -12.72
C TYR A 556 -15.96 -4.73 -13.96
N LEU A 557 -16.46 -4.34 -15.14
CA LEU A 557 -15.90 -4.84 -16.39
C LEU A 557 -14.44 -4.39 -16.58
N TYR A 558 -14.12 -3.15 -16.24
CA TYR A 558 -12.76 -2.61 -16.27
C TYR A 558 -11.86 -3.29 -15.22
N ALA A 559 -12.40 -3.56 -14.01
CA ALA A 559 -11.69 -4.28 -12.96
C ALA A 559 -11.21 -5.68 -13.39
N GLY A 560 -11.98 -6.36 -14.24
CA GLY A 560 -11.67 -7.70 -14.74
C GLY A 560 -11.80 -8.79 -13.68
N GLU A 561 -11.10 -9.91 -13.88
CA GLU A 561 -11.25 -11.14 -13.08
C GLU A 561 -10.88 -10.98 -11.59
N GLU A 562 -10.03 -10.00 -11.26
CA GLU A 562 -9.63 -9.68 -9.90
C GLU A 562 -10.63 -8.76 -9.18
N GLY A 563 -11.64 -8.25 -9.89
CA GLY A 563 -12.68 -7.39 -9.33
C GLY A 563 -13.63 -8.12 -8.38
N ALA A 564 -14.10 -7.41 -7.33
CA ALA A 564 -14.95 -7.98 -6.27
C ALA A 564 -16.26 -8.63 -6.78
N TYR A 565 -16.78 -8.21 -7.93
CA TYR A 565 -17.98 -8.77 -8.56
C TYR A 565 -17.71 -9.55 -9.85
N ALA A 566 -16.47 -9.97 -10.13
CA ALA A 566 -16.14 -10.68 -11.37
C ALA A 566 -17.08 -11.89 -11.64
N GLN A 567 -17.40 -12.66 -10.60
CA GLN A 567 -18.29 -13.81 -10.70
C GLN A 567 -19.75 -13.46 -11.05
N ALA A 568 -20.20 -12.25 -10.72
CA ALA A 568 -21.57 -11.82 -11.01
C ALA A 568 -21.84 -11.71 -12.52
N PHE A 569 -20.80 -11.56 -13.35
CA PHE A 569 -20.94 -11.54 -14.82
C PHE A 569 -21.26 -12.91 -15.44
N HIS A 570 -21.31 -13.98 -14.63
CA HIS A 570 -21.88 -15.26 -15.05
C HIS A 570 -23.41 -15.28 -14.96
N GLU A 571 -24.01 -14.43 -14.11
CA GLU A 571 -25.46 -14.29 -14.01
C GLU A 571 -26.05 -13.77 -15.30
N THR A 572 -27.15 -14.38 -15.75
CA THR A 572 -27.69 -14.14 -17.09
C THR A 572 -28.02 -12.66 -17.33
N HIS A 573 -28.67 -11.99 -16.38
CA HIS A 573 -29.09 -10.59 -16.55
C HIS A 573 -27.91 -9.61 -16.48
N ILE A 574 -26.93 -9.85 -15.60
CA ILE A 574 -25.71 -9.03 -15.52
C ILE A 574 -24.87 -9.20 -16.80
N ARG A 575 -24.69 -10.44 -17.26
CA ARG A 575 -23.99 -10.73 -18.51
C ARG A 575 -24.64 -10.04 -19.70
N ASP A 576 -25.97 -10.11 -19.81
CA ASP A 576 -26.70 -9.51 -20.92
C ASP A 576 -26.60 -7.98 -20.91
N LYS A 577 -26.65 -7.34 -19.72
CA LYS A 577 -26.37 -5.90 -19.54
C LYS A 577 -24.97 -5.54 -20.03
N ALA A 578 -23.97 -6.29 -19.58
CA ALA A 578 -22.58 -6.07 -19.92
C ALA A 578 -22.33 -6.20 -21.43
N GLN A 579 -22.85 -7.28 -22.06
CA GLN A 579 -22.78 -7.48 -23.50
C GLN A 579 -23.46 -6.34 -24.28
N TYR A 580 -24.62 -5.89 -23.81
CA TYR A 580 -25.32 -4.77 -24.41
C TYR A 580 -24.51 -3.47 -24.32
N LEU A 581 -23.96 -3.15 -23.14
CA LEU A 581 -23.13 -1.96 -22.94
C LEU A 581 -21.90 -1.97 -23.85
N CYS A 582 -21.17 -3.09 -23.92
CA CYS A 582 -20.03 -3.24 -24.84
C CYS A 582 -20.44 -3.03 -26.30
N ALA A 583 -21.60 -3.58 -26.72
CA ALA A 583 -22.11 -3.43 -28.07
C ALA A 583 -22.47 -1.97 -28.41
N VAL A 584 -23.10 -1.25 -27.47
CA VAL A 584 -23.41 0.18 -27.59
C VAL A 584 -22.14 1.01 -27.71
N ILE A 585 -21.15 0.78 -26.83
CA ILE A 585 -19.87 1.48 -26.88
C ILE A 585 -19.20 1.28 -28.25
N ARG A 586 -19.13 0.05 -28.76
CA ARG A 586 -18.56 -0.22 -30.09
C ARG A 586 -19.33 0.45 -31.23
N ALA A 587 -20.64 0.63 -31.10
CA ALA A 587 -21.46 1.31 -32.10
C ALA A 587 -21.24 2.84 -32.11
N CYS A 588 -21.10 3.44 -30.92
CA CYS A 588 -21.02 4.89 -30.76
C CYS A 588 -19.60 5.46 -30.87
N PHE A 589 -18.57 4.64 -30.66
CA PHE A 589 -17.15 5.03 -30.67
C PHE A 589 -16.41 4.40 -31.85
N PRO A 590 -16.21 5.15 -32.97
CA PRO A 590 -15.44 4.67 -34.12
C PRO A 590 -14.04 4.17 -33.76
N SER A 591 -13.38 4.79 -32.77
CA SER A 591 -12.09 4.36 -32.22
C SER A 591 -12.07 2.89 -31.74
N CYS A 592 -13.22 2.33 -31.38
CA CYS A 592 -13.36 0.93 -30.93
C CYS A 592 -13.48 -0.08 -32.08
N ALA A 593 -13.76 0.35 -33.32
CA ALA A 593 -14.13 -0.54 -34.41
C ALA A 593 -13.01 -1.51 -34.86
N GLY A 594 -11.75 -1.12 -34.64
CA GLY A 594 -10.57 -1.91 -35.02
C GLY A 594 -9.99 -2.78 -33.90
N ALA A 595 -10.54 -2.74 -32.69
CA ALA A 595 -10.03 -3.50 -31.55
C ALA A 595 -10.65 -4.91 -31.53
N ASP A 596 -9.80 -5.94 -31.48
CA ASP A 596 -10.26 -7.32 -31.28
C ASP A 596 -10.98 -7.46 -29.94
N ARG A 597 -10.40 -6.88 -28.88
CA ARG A 597 -10.97 -6.84 -27.53
C ARG A 597 -10.63 -5.51 -26.86
N LEU A 598 -11.59 -4.94 -26.15
CA LEU A 598 -11.43 -3.72 -25.35
C LEU A 598 -11.08 -4.08 -23.88
N PRO A 599 -10.49 -3.17 -23.10
CA PRO A 599 -10.06 -3.44 -21.73
C PRO A 599 -11.18 -3.95 -20.81
N TRP A 600 -12.40 -3.46 -21.01
CA TRP A 600 -13.60 -3.82 -20.25
C TRP A 600 -14.40 -4.98 -20.87
N GLU A 601 -13.81 -5.76 -21.77
CA GLU A 601 -14.48 -6.93 -22.37
C GLU A 601 -13.91 -8.25 -21.83
N THR A 602 -13.21 -8.25 -20.70
CA THR A 602 -12.51 -9.43 -20.16
C THR A 602 -13.46 -10.46 -19.54
N LEU A 603 -14.54 -10.01 -18.91
CA LEU A 603 -15.51 -10.86 -18.20
C LEU A 603 -16.67 -11.37 -19.06
N VAL A 604 -16.84 -10.84 -20.27
CA VAL A 604 -17.92 -11.23 -21.19
C VAL A 604 -17.44 -11.32 -22.62
N ASP A 605 -18.03 -12.22 -23.41
CA ASP A 605 -17.79 -12.24 -24.85
C ASP A 605 -18.54 -11.07 -25.51
N PRO A 606 -17.84 -10.15 -26.20
CA PRO A 606 -18.49 -9.03 -26.87
C PRO A 606 -19.32 -9.51 -28.05
N VAL A 607 -20.48 -8.88 -28.25
CA VAL A 607 -21.40 -9.18 -29.35
C VAL A 607 -21.66 -7.91 -30.17
N PRO A 608 -21.95 -8.03 -31.49
CA PRO A 608 -22.22 -6.84 -32.31
C PRO A 608 -23.57 -6.22 -31.97
N PHE A 609 -23.67 -4.89 -32.07
CA PHE A 609 -24.92 -4.15 -31.84
C PHE A 609 -26.07 -4.59 -32.75
N SER A 610 -25.78 -5.15 -33.93
CA SER A 610 -26.79 -5.71 -34.84
C SER A 610 -27.65 -6.82 -34.20
N ARG A 611 -27.19 -7.44 -33.10
CA ARG A 611 -27.98 -8.40 -32.31
C ARG A 611 -29.15 -7.73 -31.58
N TYR A 612 -29.01 -6.45 -31.22
CA TYR A 612 -30.00 -5.68 -30.45
C TYR A 612 -30.76 -4.67 -31.31
N GLN A 613 -30.23 -4.32 -32.48
CA GLN A 613 -30.73 -3.21 -33.32
C GLN A 613 -32.25 -3.23 -33.57
N GLU A 614 -32.84 -4.38 -33.94
CA GLU A 614 -34.29 -4.49 -34.16
C GLU A 614 -35.09 -4.24 -32.86
N ALA A 615 -34.63 -4.81 -31.74
CA ALA A 615 -35.27 -4.65 -30.44
C ALA A 615 -35.20 -3.19 -29.97
N VAL A 616 -34.04 -2.55 -30.11
CA VAL A 616 -33.84 -1.13 -29.75
C VAL A 616 -34.75 -0.22 -30.58
N MET A 617 -34.80 -0.41 -31.91
CA MET A 617 -35.62 0.44 -32.80
C MET A 617 -37.12 0.26 -32.61
N THR A 618 -37.57 -0.85 -32.01
CA THR A 618 -38.99 -1.14 -31.76
C THR A 618 -39.39 -0.93 -30.30
N PHE A 619 -38.43 -0.63 -29.42
CA PHE A 619 -38.67 -0.43 -28.00
C PHE A 619 -39.50 0.83 -27.75
N GLN A 620 -40.51 0.71 -26.90
CA GLN A 620 -41.27 1.84 -26.38
C GLN A 620 -40.93 1.97 -24.90
N PRO A 621 -40.23 3.05 -24.49
CA PRO A 621 -39.90 3.28 -23.09
C PRO A 621 -41.16 3.27 -22.23
N LEU A 622 -41.02 2.80 -20.99
CA LEU A 622 -42.11 2.91 -20.03
C LEU A 622 -42.38 4.41 -19.78
N ALA A 623 -43.65 4.78 -19.59
CA ALA A 623 -43.99 6.18 -19.33
C ALA A 623 -43.28 6.64 -18.05
N LYS A 624 -42.31 7.55 -18.18
CA LYS A 624 -41.59 8.14 -17.04
C LYS A 624 -42.60 8.81 -16.11
N GLY A 625 -42.66 8.33 -14.86
CA GLY A 625 -43.47 8.89 -13.78
C GLY A 625 -42.93 10.24 -13.32
#